data_AF-A0A0K2JEY4-F1
#
_entry.id   AF-A0A0K2JEY4-F1
#
_cell.length_a   1.000
_cell.length_b   1.000
_cell.length_c   1.000
_cell.angle_alpha   90.00
_cell.angle_beta   90.00
_cell.angle_gamma   90.00
#
_symmetry.space_group_name_H-M   'P 1'
#
loop_
_entity.id
_entity.type
_entity.pdbx_description
1 polymer ?
#
loop_
_entity_poly.entity_id
_entity_poly.type
_entity_poly.pdbx_seq_one_letter_code
_entity_poly.pdbx_strand_id
1 'polypeptide(L)'
;MITELQQYIKGAIIKYELKVNDKYLKENILALEELKMKNGQSYMQLVNTADNTKITALGIIKLSNKGLIFGKDFNIIPFKNKLTTVIDSKVYCKRIEEAGYSPRKAIIFKGEKFEWDSLNSCPKIHEINFNANTSDYNEIIGAYAFAKDKNGNYQGILLRKADIERLKNSSPSGNSEYSPWNKWPKEMVEAKLYRKLALEIGLDISDIDLDEKEIKEDGNFEYISFKDINFAKNKGQISDEPLSNK
;
A
#
# COMPACT_ATOMS: atom_id res chain seq x y z
N MET A 1 13.89 24.11 2.61
CA MET A 1 14.03 22.64 2.39
C MET A 1 12.72 21.86 2.54
N ILE A 2 11.81 22.14 3.51
CA ILE A 2 10.40 21.65 3.44
C ILE A 2 9.66 22.22 2.24
N THR A 3 10.09 23.42 1.83
CA THR A 3 9.66 24.11 0.63
C THR A 3 9.81 23.28 -0.64
N GLU A 4 10.87 22.48 -0.83
CA GLU A 4 11.14 21.85 -2.13
C GLU A 4 10.16 20.71 -2.46
N LEU A 5 9.88 19.80 -1.53
CA LEU A 5 8.90 18.72 -1.77
C LEU A 5 7.47 19.28 -1.82
N GLN A 6 7.11 20.23 -0.96
CA GLN A 6 5.80 20.87 -1.00
C GLN A 6 5.62 21.69 -2.29
N GLN A 7 6.66 22.41 -2.74
CA GLN A 7 6.66 23.13 -4.01
C GLN A 7 6.62 22.17 -5.19
N TYR A 8 7.29 21.02 -5.11
CA TYR A 8 7.23 19.99 -6.13
C TYR A 8 5.83 19.37 -6.21
N ILE A 9 5.21 19.03 -5.08
CA ILE A 9 3.82 18.55 -5.01
C ILE A 9 2.88 19.58 -5.63
N LYS A 10 2.98 20.85 -5.23
CA LYS A 10 2.17 21.94 -5.80
C LYS A 10 2.42 22.11 -7.30
N GLY A 11 3.68 22.07 -7.74
CA GLY A 11 4.07 22.16 -9.15
C GLY A 11 3.55 20.98 -9.98
N ALA A 12 3.58 19.77 -9.44
CA ALA A 12 3.04 18.57 -10.07
C ALA A 12 1.51 18.61 -10.17
N ILE A 13 0.81 19.09 -9.14
CA ILE A 13 -0.65 19.25 -9.19
C ILE A 13 -1.04 20.21 -10.32
N ILE A 14 -0.34 21.35 -10.42
CA ILE A 14 -0.63 22.39 -11.42
C ILE A 14 -0.29 21.91 -12.83
N LYS A 15 0.93 21.40 -13.05
CA LYS A 15 1.41 21.03 -14.40
C LYS A 15 0.63 19.89 -15.03
N TYR A 16 0.07 18.99 -14.21
CA TYR A 16 -0.64 17.80 -14.67
C TYR A 16 -2.14 17.88 -14.44
N GLU A 17 -2.63 19.06 -14.04
CA GLU A 17 -4.05 19.33 -13.80
C GLU A 17 -4.71 18.27 -12.90
N LEU A 18 -3.95 17.78 -11.91
CA LEU A 18 -4.39 16.69 -11.05
C LEU A 18 -5.50 17.20 -10.14
N LYS A 19 -6.69 16.61 -10.27
CA LYS A 19 -7.74 16.82 -9.27
C LYS A 19 -7.24 16.25 -7.95
N VAL A 20 -7.12 17.10 -6.93
CA VAL A 20 -6.66 16.69 -5.61
C VAL A 20 -7.74 16.78 -4.55
N ASN A 21 -7.76 15.79 -3.66
CA ASN A 21 -8.53 15.90 -2.42
C ASN A 21 -7.70 16.65 -1.37
N ASP A 22 -7.93 17.96 -1.27
CA ASP A 22 -7.15 18.88 -0.42
C ASP A 22 -7.05 18.45 1.04
N LYS A 23 -8.11 17.81 1.57
CA LYS A 23 -8.12 17.30 2.94
C LYS A 23 -7.06 16.23 3.14
N TYR A 24 -7.10 15.15 2.35
CA TYR A 24 -6.16 14.03 2.49
C TYR A 24 -4.74 14.41 2.04
N LEU A 25 -4.61 15.34 1.09
CA LEU A 25 -3.31 15.86 0.70
C LEU A 25 -2.63 16.59 1.86
N LYS A 26 -3.36 17.47 2.55
CA LYS A 26 -2.86 18.20 3.73
C LYS A 26 -2.47 17.23 4.85
N GLU A 27 -3.33 16.26 5.17
CA GLU A 27 -3.06 15.23 6.18
C GLU A 27 -1.79 14.43 5.86
N ASN A 28 -1.59 14.03 4.60
CA ASN A 28 -0.44 13.25 4.18
C ASN A 28 0.88 14.03 4.18
N ILE A 29 0.82 15.33 3.83
CA ILE A 29 1.98 16.22 3.95
C ILE A 29 2.40 16.35 5.43
N LEU A 30 1.45 16.56 6.33
CA LEU A 30 1.71 16.65 7.78
C LEU A 30 2.29 15.34 8.34
N ALA A 31 1.72 14.19 7.97
CA ALA A 31 2.21 12.88 8.40
C ALA A 31 3.68 12.63 7.97
N LEU A 32 4.05 13.11 6.77
CA LEU A 32 5.43 13.03 6.29
C LEU A 32 6.39 13.93 7.09
N GLU A 33 5.93 15.11 7.51
CA GLU A 33 6.70 16.02 8.36
C GLU A 33 6.94 15.43 9.76
N GLU A 34 5.92 14.82 10.37
CA GLU A 34 6.05 14.14 11.66
C GLU A 34 7.04 12.97 11.60
N LEU A 35 7.00 12.18 10.52
CA LEU A 35 7.93 11.06 10.33
C LEU A 35 9.38 11.54 10.18
N LYS A 36 9.61 12.67 9.52
CA LYS A 36 10.92 13.31 9.47
C LYS A 36 11.41 13.69 10.87
N MET A 37 10.55 14.29 11.69
CA MET A 37 10.90 14.68 13.06
C MET A 37 11.26 13.46 13.93
N LYS A 38 10.62 12.31 13.71
CA LYS A 38 10.89 11.05 14.43
C LYS A 38 12.16 10.33 13.96
N ASN A 39 12.46 10.33 12.66
CA ASN A 39 13.49 9.47 12.06
C ASN A 39 14.79 10.20 11.66
N GLY A 40 14.87 11.53 11.79
CA GLY A 40 16.09 12.31 11.60
C GLY A 40 16.61 12.36 10.15
N GLN A 41 17.91 12.64 9.97
CA GLN A 41 18.53 12.95 8.67
C GLN A 41 18.59 11.77 7.67
N SER A 42 18.56 10.52 8.15
CA SER A 42 18.73 9.31 7.33
C SER A 42 17.58 9.10 6.32
N TYR A 43 16.32 9.31 6.74
CA TYR A 43 15.16 9.19 5.85
C TYR A 43 15.16 10.28 4.75
N MET A 44 15.56 11.50 5.11
CA MET A 44 15.64 12.62 4.16
C MET A 44 16.74 12.43 3.11
N GLN A 45 17.88 11.81 3.46
CA GLN A 45 18.94 11.51 2.49
C GLN A 45 18.45 10.56 1.38
N LEU A 46 17.58 9.61 1.70
CA LEU A 46 16.95 8.71 0.73
C LEU A 46 15.91 9.42 -0.14
N VAL A 47 15.05 10.26 0.46
CA VAL A 47 14.00 11.00 -0.26
C VAL A 47 14.58 12.07 -1.19
N ASN A 48 15.69 12.71 -0.81
CA ASN A 48 16.27 13.86 -1.52
C ASN A 48 16.99 13.53 -2.84
N THR A 49 17.06 12.26 -3.25
CA THR A 49 17.44 11.96 -4.63
C THR A 49 16.30 12.34 -5.56
N ALA A 50 16.61 12.87 -6.75
CA ALA A 50 15.59 13.40 -7.66
C ALA A 50 14.49 12.37 -7.97
N ASP A 51 14.86 11.11 -8.22
CA ASP A 51 13.90 10.03 -8.50
C ASP A 51 13.03 9.69 -7.28
N ASN A 52 13.60 9.62 -6.08
CA ASN A 52 12.84 9.30 -4.87
C ASN A 52 11.93 10.44 -4.42
N THR A 53 12.31 11.71 -4.68
CA THR A 53 11.45 12.87 -4.46
C THR A 53 10.20 12.79 -5.34
N LYS A 54 10.37 12.43 -6.63
CA LYS A 54 9.26 12.23 -7.57
C LYS A 54 8.34 11.10 -7.13
N ILE A 55 8.90 9.94 -6.79
CA ILE A 55 8.13 8.77 -6.33
C ILE A 55 7.33 9.11 -5.07
N THR A 56 7.95 9.80 -4.12
CA THR A 56 7.29 10.21 -2.88
C THR A 56 6.12 11.14 -3.16
N ALA A 57 6.34 12.18 -3.97
CA ALA A 57 5.29 13.14 -4.32
C ALA A 57 4.11 12.47 -5.06
N LEU A 58 4.40 11.61 -6.04
CA LEU A 58 3.38 10.87 -6.78
C LEU A 58 2.57 9.94 -5.89
N GLY A 59 3.25 9.18 -5.01
CA GLY A 59 2.57 8.30 -4.07
C GLY A 59 1.65 9.06 -3.12
N ILE A 60 2.10 10.21 -2.60
CA ILE A 60 1.28 11.07 -1.75
C ILE A 60 0.07 11.60 -2.51
N ILE A 61 0.25 12.20 -3.69
CA ILE A 61 -0.85 12.79 -4.47
C ILE A 61 -1.89 11.73 -4.88
N LYS A 62 -1.43 10.63 -5.53
CA LYS A 62 -2.33 9.59 -6.04
C LYS A 62 -3.12 8.95 -4.90
N LEU A 63 -2.50 8.61 -3.78
CA LEU A 63 -3.18 7.94 -2.68
C LEU A 63 -4.03 8.88 -1.82
N SER A 64 -3.67 10.17 -1.71
CA SER A 64 -4.56 11.20 -1.16
C SER A 64 -5.87 11.29 -1.94
N ASN A 65 -5.83 11.19 -3.27
CA ASN A 65 -7.03 11.21 -4.11
C ASN A 65 -7.94 9.99 -3.91
N LYS A 66 -7.36 8.90 -3.43
CA LYS A 66 -8.09 7.67 -3.08
C LYS A 66 -8.56 7.66 -1.62
N GLY A 67 -8.36 8.77 -0.90
CA GLY A 67 -8.77 8.96 0.48
C GLY A 67 -7.91 8.21 1.50
N LEU A 68 -6.66 7.88 1.14
CA LEU A 68 -5.75 7.12 2.00
C LEU A 68 -4.79 8.04 2.73
N ILE A 69 -4.46 7.66 3.96
CA ILE A 69 -3.60 8.42 4.86
C ILE A 69 -2.21 7.78 4.98
N PHE A 70 -1.15 8.55 4.76
CA PHE A 70 0.23 8.13 4.90
C PHE A 70 0.56 7.78 6.36
N GLY A 71 1.28 6.67 6.58
CA GLY A 71 1.59 6.14 7.91
C GLY A 71 0.43 5.38 8.57
N LYS A 72 -0.78 5.42 7.98
CA LYS A 72 -1.97 4.72 8.47
C LYS A 72 -2.46 3.66 7.49
N ASP A 73 -2.75 4.08 6.25
CA ASP A 73 -3.33 3.26 5.20
C ASP A 73 -2.27 2.81 4.19
N PHE A 74 -1.18 3.57 4.06
CA PHE A 74 -0.04 3.20 3.24
C PHE A 74 1.27 3.75 3.81
N ASN A 75 2.38 3.15 3.40
CA ASN A 75 3.73 3.55 3.76
C ASN A 75 4.58 3.65 2.49
N ILE A 76 5.68 4.40 2.58
CA ILE A 76 6.69 4.52 1.53
C ILE A 76 7.97 3.99 2.13
N ILE A 77 8.50 2.91 1.55
CA ILE A 77 9.65 2.19 2.09
C ILE A 77 10.77 2.10 1.04
N PRO A 78 12.04 2.05 1.47
CA PRO A 78 13.14 1.80 0.55
C PRO A 78 13.18 0.35 0.08
N PHE A 79 13.43 0.14 -1.21
CA PHE A 79 13.66 -1.15 -1.84
C PHE A 79 14.67 -1.03 -3.00
N LYS A 80 15.79 -1.77 -2.92
CA LYS A 80 16.83 -1.83 -3.97
C LYS A 80 17.18 -0.44 -4.56
N ASN A 81 17.48 0.51 -3.67
CA ASN A 81 17.83 1.92 -3.95
C ASN A 81 16.71 2.82 -4.48
N LYS A 82 15.46 2.36 -4.49
CA LYS A 82 14.28 3.16 -4.85
C LYS A 82 13.31 3.21 -3.68
N LEU A 83 12.48 4.24 -3.63
CA LEU A 83 11.30 4.19 -2.77
C LEU A 83 10.18 3.41 -3.46
N THR A 84 9.38 2.68 -2.67
CA THR A 84 8.17 2.01 -3.13
C THR A 84 7.05 2.29 -2.15
N THR A 85 5.85 2.44 -2.69
CA THR A 85 4.65 2.58 -1.87
C THR A 85 4.10 1.20 -1.55
N VAL A 86 3.65 1.02 -0.31
CA VAL A 86 3.06 -0.22 0.20
C VAL A 86 1.78 0.13 0.93
N ILE A 87 0.66 -0.39 0.43
CA ILE A 87 -0.66 -0.20 1.02
C ILE A 87 -0.89 -1.26 2.09
N ASP A 88 -1.47 -0.86 3.22
CA ASP A 88 -1.83 -1.79 4.29
C ASP A 88 -2.96 -2.72 3.83
N SER A 89 -2.82 -4.01 4.17
CA SER A 89 -3.83 -5.05 4.00
C SER A 89 -5.25 -4.66 4.45
N LYS A 90 -5.36 -3.80 5.49
CA LYS A 90 -6.64 -3.32 6.02
C LYS A 90 -7.41 -2.46 5.03
N VAL A 91 -6.72 -1.75 4.14
CA VAL A 91 -7.35 -0.96 3.07
C VAL A 91 -8.12 -1.88 2.12
N TYR A 92 -7.51 -3.00 1.72
CA TYR A 92 -8.17 -3.99 0.87
C TYR A 92 -9.36 -4.65 1.58
N CYS A 93 -9.22 -4.98 2.88
CA CYS A 93 -10.32 -5.48 3.68
C CYS A 93 -11.53 -4.53 3.65
N LYS A 94 -11.26 -3.23 3.90
CA LYS A 94 -12.28 -2.20 3.89
C LYS A 94 -12.96 -2.07 2.53
N ARG A 95 -12.20 -2.14 1.42
CA ARG A 95 -12.76 -2.10 0.06
C ARG A 95 -13.67 -3.30 -0.23
N ILE A 96 -13.30 -4.48 0.25
CA ILE A 96 -14.15 -5.68 0.15
C ILE A 96 -15.46 -5.49 0.95
N GLU A 97 -15.38 -4.94 2.16
CA GLU A 97 -16.54 -4.63 2.99
C GLU A 97 -17.46 -3.57 2.36
N GLU A 98 -16.88 -2.49 1.82
CA GLU A 98 -17.60 -1.42 1.12
C GLU A 98 -18.32 -1.94 -0.14
N ALA A 99 -17.75 -2.94 -0.81
CA ALA A 99 -18.38 -3.64 -1.93
C ALA A 99 -19.54 -4.57 -1.49
N GLY A 100 -19.79 -4.69 -0.19
CA GLY A 100 -20.91 -5.47 0.36
C GLY A 100 -20.57 -6.93 0.64
N TYR A 101 -19.29 -7.28 0.74
CA TYR A 101 -18.84 -8.61 1.10
C TYR A 101 -18.39 -8.67 2.56
N SER A 102 -18.46 -9.85 3.19
CA SER A 102 -17.95 -10.08 4.54
C SER A 102 -16.66 -10.92 4.49
N PRO A 103 -15.47 -10.31 4.47
CA PRO A 103 -14.21 -11.03 4.32
C PRO A 103 -13.76 -11.73 5.60
N ARG A 104 -13.10 -12.88 5.44
CA ARG A 104 -12.39 -13.63 6.48
C ARG A 104 -11.09 -14.19 5.91
N LYS A 105 -10.09 -14.37 6.77
CA LYS A 105 -8.80 -14.98 6.42
C LYS A 105 -8.29 -15.86 7.55
N ALA A 106 -7.48 -16.86 7.21
CA ALA A 106 -6.73 -17.63 8.18
C ALA A 106 -5.47 -18.23 7.56
N ILE A 107 -4.52 -18.58 8.42
CA ILE A 107 -3.34 -19.38 8.08
C ILE A 107 -3.61 -20.82 8.52
N ILE A 108 -3.10 -21.77 7.74
CA ILE A 108 -3.13 -23.20 8.03
C ILE A 108 -1.72 -23.60 8.47
N PHE A 109 -1.62 -24.11 9.69
CA PHE A 109 -0.38 -24.60 10.27
C PHE A 109 -0.26 -26.12 10.17
N LYS A 110 0.96 -26.61 10.28
CA LYS A 110 1.26 -28.05 10.28
C LYS A 110 0.53 -28.74 11.44
N GLY A 111 -0.06 -29.90 11.14
CA GLY A 111 -0.84 -30.67 12.11
C GLY A 111 -2.28 -30.20 12.30
N GLU A 112 -2.71 -29.10 11.67
CA GLU A 112 -4.11 -28.71 11.62
C GLU A 112 -4.87 -29.54 10.57
N LYS A 113 -6.17 -29.75 10.81
CA LYS A 113 -7.03 -30.44 9.86
C LYS A 113 -7.76 -29.40 9.01
N PHE A 114 -7.55 -29.48 7.70
CA PHE A 114 -8.08 -28.51 6.76
C PHE A 114 -8.65 -29.20 5.51
N GLU A 115 -9.81 -28.74 5.05
CA GLU A 115 -10.45 -29.15 3.79
C GLU A 115 -11.02 -27.91 3.09
N TRP A 116 -10.74 -27.76 1.80
CA TRP A 116 -11.23 -26.67 0.97
C TRP A 116 -12.37 -27.13 0.07
N ASP A 117 -13.49 -26.42 0.10
CA ASP A 117 -14.56 -26.59 -0.87
C ASP A 117 -14.22 -25.78 -2.13
N SER A 118 -13.78 -26.46 -3.18
CA SER A 118 -13.40 -25.81 -4.44
C SER A 118 -14.61 -25.33 -5.25
N LEU A 119 -15.81 -25.88 -5.00
CA LEU A 119 -17.03 -25.47 -5.71
C LEU A 119 -17.60 -24.19 -5.12
N ASN A 120 -17.55 -24.08 -3.78
CA ASN A 120 -18.01 -22.90 -3.06
C ASN A 120 -16.89 -21.89 -2.75
N SER A 121 -15.65 -22.17 -3.11
CA SER A 121 -14.49 -21.30 -2.85
C SER A 121 -14.37 -20.85 -1.38
N CYS A 122 -14.56 -21.79 -0.45
CA CYS A 122 -14.52 -21.52 0.99
C CYS A 122 -13.98 -22.72 1.79
N PRO A 123 -13.54 -22.53 3.04
CA PRO A 123 -13.11 -23.66 3.87
C PRO A 123 -14.30 -24.52 4.26
N LYS A 124 -14.23 -25.82 3.98
CA LYS A 124 -15.21 -26.81 4.45
C LYS A 124 -14.92 -27.24 5.88
N ILE A 125 -13.64 -27.41 6.21
CA ILE A 125 -13.15 -27.75 7.54
C ILE A 125 -11.89 -26.94 7.81
N HIS A 126 -11.79 -26.37 9.01
CA HIS A 126 -10.53 -25.88 9.57
C HIS A 126 -10.54 -26.07 11.09
N GLU A 127 -9.94 -27.15 11.57
CA GLU A 127 -9.78 -27.44 12.99
C GLU A 127 -8.38 -27.01 13.43
N ILE A 128 -8.33 -26.01 14.29
CA ILE A 128 -7.08 -25.37 14.72
C ILE A 128 -6.33 -26.21 15.76
N ASN A 129 -5.01 -26.13 15.72
CA ASN A 129 -4.15 -26.67 16.77
C ASN A 129 -3.68 -25.52 17.66
N PHE A 130 -4.25 -25.40 18.85
CA PHE A 130 -3.88 -24.34 19.81
C PHE A 130 -2.40 -24.33 20.19
N ASN A 131 -1.70 -25.47 20.05
CA ASN A 131 -0.28 -25.59 20.37
C ASN A 131 0.63 -25.37 19.14
N ALA A 132 0.08 -25.02 17.98
CA ALA A 132 0.88 -24.73 16.80
C ALA A 132 1.81 -23.53 17.05
N ASN A 133 3.06 -23.64 16.62
CA ASN A 133 4.01 -22.53 16.70
C ASN A 133 3.71 -21.50 15.60
N THR A 134 2.82 -20.56 15.90
CA THR A 134 2.36 -19.55 14.93
C THR A 134 3.42 -18.52 14.54
N SER A 135 4.58 -18.52 15.20
CA SER A 135 5.70 -17.62 14.95
C SER A 135 6.74 -18.18 13.97
N ASP A 136 6.65 -19.47 13.60
CA ASP A 136 7.58 -20.10 12.67
C ASP A 136 7.01 -20.17 11.26
N TYR A 137 7.75 -19.60 10.28
CA TYR A 137 7.39 -19.66 8.87
C TYR A 137 7.27 -21.08 8.34
N ASN A 138 8.07 -22.01 8.85
CA ASN A 138 8.11 -23.40 8.39
C ASN A 138 6.86 -24.19 8.82
N GLU A 139 6.20 -23.75 9.88
CA GLU A 139 4.95 -24.34 10.35
C GLU A 139 3.75 -23.94 9.48
N ILE A 140 3.85 -22.86 8.69
CA ILE A 140 2.82 -22.45 7.75
C ILE A 140 2.80 -23.41 6.56
N ILE A 141 1.68 -24.11 6.31
CA ILE A 141 1.50 -25.03 5.17
C ILE A 141 0.53 -24.49 4.12
N GLY A 142 -0.24 -23.47 4.47
CA GLY A 142 -1.14 -22.78 3.55
C GLY A 142 -1.81 -21.59 4.22
N ALA A 143 -2.60 -20.86 3.46
CA ALA A 143 -3.43 -19.79 3.97
C ALA A 143 -4.59 -19.56 3.01
N TYR A 144 -5.71 -19.06 3.53
CA TYR A 144 -6.87 -18.77 2.69
C TYR A 144 -7.53 -17.48 3.11
N ALA A 145 -8.28 -16.89 2.18
CA ALA A 145 -9.24 -15.86 2.49
C ALA A 145 -10.47 -16.03 1.62
N PHE A 146 -11.62 -15.71 2.17
CA PHE A 146 -12.90 -15.82 1.49
C PHE A 146 -13.80 -14.68 1.94
N ALA A 147 -14.76 -14.31 1.10
CA ALA A 147 -15.77 -13.34 1.46
C ALA A 147 -17.15 -13.86 1.08
N LYS A 148 -18.12 -13.58 1.96
CA LYS A 148 -19.54 -13.89 1.73
C LYS A 148 -20.23 -12.67 1.12
N ASP A 149 -20.93 -12.85 -0.01
CA ASP A 149 -21.76 -11.79 -0.59
C ASP A 149 -23.10 -11.66 0.17
N LYS A 150 -23.92 -10.67 -0.23
CA LYS A 150 -25.24 -10.42 0.38
C LYS A 150 -26.25 -11.57 0.15
N ASN A 151 -26.06 -12.37 -0.89
CA ASN A 151 -26.92 -13.51 -1.23
C ASN A 151 -26.46 -14.81 -0.54
N GLY A 152 -25.32 -14.76 0.13
CA GLY A 152 -24.73 -15.86 0.85
C GLY A 152 -23.77 -16.73 0.05
N ASN A 153 -23.45 -16.35 -1.19
CA ASN A 153 -22.42 -17.02 -1.96
C ASN A 153 -21.03 -16.64 -1.46
N TYR A 154 -20.09 -17.53 -1.69
CA TYR A 154 -18.70 -17.34 -1.28
C TYR A 154 -17.81 -17.16 -2.50
N GLN A 155 -16.82 -16.29 -2.36
CA GLN A 155 -15.68 -16.18 -3.25
C GLN A 155 -14.42 -16.22 -2.40
N GLY A 156 -13.40 -16.94 -2.83
CA GLY A 156 -12.25 -17.15 -1.98
C GLY A 156 -11.06 -17.72 -2.71
N ILE A 157 -9.93 -17.54 -2.06
CA ILE A 157 -8.61 -17.95 -2.51
C ILE A 157 -8.01 -18.91 -1.49
N LEU A 158 -7.28 -19.90 -2.01
CA LEU A 158 -6.41 -20.77 -1.22
C LEU A 158 -4.99 -20.63 -1.74
N LEU A 159 -4.08 -20.22 -0.88
CA LEU A 159 -2.65 -20.20 -1.11
C LEU A 159 -2.03 -21.45 -0.49
N ARG A 160 -1.45 -22.31 -1.32
CA ARG A 160 -0.66 -23.45 -0.84
C ARG A 160 0.73 -22.97 -0.42
N LYS A 161 1.49 -23.79 0.30
CA LYS A 161 2.87 -23.46 0.70
C LYS A 161 3.72 -22.93 -0.46
N ALA A 162 3.65 -23.58 -1.63
CA ALA A 162 4.37 -23.15 -2.82
C ALA A 162 3.96 -21.74 -3.30
N ASP A 163 2.67 -21.38 -3.19
CA ASP A 163 2.20 -20.04 -3.53
C ASP A 163 2.73 -18.99 -2.54
N ILE A 164 2.79 -19.33 -1.26
CA ILE A 164 3.34 -18.48 -0.20
C ILE A 164 4.85 -18.27 -0.38
N GLU A 165 5.59 -19.33 -0.71
CA GLU A 165 7.02 -19.26 -1.00
C GLU A 165 7.30 -18.38 -2.22
N ARG A 166 6.50 -18.50 -3.28
CA ARG A 166 6.59 -17.60 -4.44
C ARG A 166 6.36 -16.15 -4.03
N LEU A 167 5.38 -15.86 -3.16
CA LEU A 167 5.11 -14.51 -2.66
C LEU A 167 6.24 -13.97 -1.78
N LYS A 168 6.86 -14.81 -0.94
CA LYS A 168 8.03 -14.45 -0.14
C LYS A 168 9.19 -14.08 -1.07
N ASN A 169 9.51 -14.94 -2.04
CA ASN A 169 10.64 -14.76 -2.95
C ASN A 169 10.49 -13.53 -3.85
N SER A 170 9.26 -13.16 -4.23
CA SER A 170 9.00 -11.93 -4.99
C SER A 170 8.96 -10.66 -4.13
N SER A 171 8.94 -10.79 -2.80
CA SER A 171 8.80 -9.63 -1.91
C SER A 171 10.13 -8.91 -1.69
N PRO A 172 10.11 -7.56 -1.60
CA PRO A 172 11.28 -6.72 -1.40
C PRO A 172 12.32 -7.18 -0.37
N SER A 173 11.84 -7.73 0.74
CA SER A 173 12.66 -8.15 1.87
C SER A 173 12.64 -9.66 2.09
N GLY A 174 12.08 -10.46 1.18
CA GLY A 174 11.79 -11.88 1.43
C GLY A 174 12.99 -12.78 1.70
N ASN A 175 14.14 -12.46 1.11
CA ASN A 175 15.33 -13.33 1.11
C ASN A 175 16.43 -12.87 2.06
N SER A 176 16.23 -11.82 2.85
CA SER A 176 17.23 -11.37 3.82
C SER A 176 17.08 -12.10 5.16
N GLU A 177 18.16 -12.19 5.94
CA GLU A 177 18.13 -12.74 7.30
C GLU A 177 17.17 -11.93 8.20
N TYR A 178 17.23 -10.61 8.11
CA TYR A 178 16.36 -9.67 8.82
C TYR A 178 14.99 -9.48 8.17
N SER A 179 14.54 -10.42 7.33
CA SER A 179 13.27 -10.33 6.64
C SER A 179 12.11 -10.24 7.64
N PRO A 180 11.14 -9.33 7.43
CA PRO A 180 9.84 -9.40 8.10
C PRO A 180 9.17 -10.77 7.96
N TRP A 181 9.45 -11.52 6.89
CA TRP A 181 8.96 -12.88 6.70
C TRP A 181 9.55 -13.91 7.66
N ASN A 182 10.69 -13.61 8.29
CA ASN A 182 11.29 -14.47 9.30
C ASN A 182 10.85 -14.06 10.71
N LYS A 183 10.63 -12.77 10.96
CA LYS A 183 10.26 -12.23 12.28
C LYS A 183 8.75 -12.23 12.54
N TRP A 184 7.95 -11.97 11.51
CA TRP A 184 6.49 -11.85 11.56
C TRP A 184 5.85 -12.60 10.38
N PRO A 185 6.10 -13.92 10.25
CA PRO A 185 5.68 -14.69 9.08
C PRO A 185 4.17 -14.68 8.88
N LYS A 186 3.40 -14.76 9.97
CA LYS A 186 1.95 -14.76 9.95
C LYS A 186 1.41 -13.47 9.37
N GLU A 187 1.84 -12.34 9.91
CA GLU A 187 1.42 -11.01 9.49
C GLU A 187 1.75 -10.76 8.01
N MET A 188 2.92 -11.23 7.56
CA MET A 188 3.33 -11.10 6.16
C MET A 188 2.44 -11.89 5.19
N VAL A 189 2.08 -13.13 5.54
CA VAL A 189 1.16 -13.95 4.73
C VAL A 189 -0.24 -13.32 4.73
N GLU A 190 -0.74 -12.96 5.90
CA GLU A 190 -2.06 -12.35 6.06
C GLU A 190 -2.20 -11.03 5.30
N ALA A 191 -1.12 -10.26 5.17
CA ALA A 191 -1.11 -9.01 4.42
C ALA A 191 -1.35 -9.22 2.92
N LYS A 192 -1.02 -10.39 2.37
CA LYS A 192 -1.22 -10.73 0.95
C LYS A 192 -2.61 -11.24 0.64
N LEU A 193 -3.29 -11.82 1.62
CA LEU A 193 -4.56 -12.51 1.43
C LEU A 193 -5.67 -11.56 0.96
N TYR A 194 -5.89 -10.44 1.64
CA TYR A 194 -6.96 -9.51 1.24
C TYR A 194 -6.72 -8.82 -0.08
N ARG A 195 -5.47 -8.50 -0.43
CA ARG A 195 -5.14 -7.98 -1.76
C ARG A 195 -5.52 -8.98 -2.86
N LYS A 196 -5.17 -10.25 -2.68
CA LYS A 196 -5.51 -11.31 -3.64
C LYS A 196 -7.01 -11.60 -3.68
N LEU A 197 -7.68 -11.57 -2.53
CA LEU A 197 -9.13 -11.77 -2.45
C LEU A 197 -9.89 -10.63 -3.16
N ALA A 198 -9.42 -9.39 -3.01
CA ALA A 198 -10.00 -8.26 -3.73
C ALA A 198 -9.92 -8.45 -5.26
N LEU A 199 -8.76 -8.92 -5.75
CA LEU A 199 -8.59 -9.27 -7.17
C LEU A 199 -9.52 -10.42 -7.60
N GLU A 200 -9.63 -11.47 -6.78
CA GLU A 200 -10.52 -12.61 -7.06
C GLU A 200 -11.99 -12.19 -7.17
N ILE A 201 -12.42 -11.25 -6.31
CA ILE A 201 -13.78 -10.70 -6.33
C ILE A 201 -14.04 -9.79 -7.54
N GLY A 202 -13.00 -9.44 -8.29
CA GLY A 202 -13.09 -8.49 -9.39
C GLY A 202 -13.20 -7.05 -8.93
N LEU A 203 -12.74 -6.74 -7.71
CA LEU A 203 -12.59 -5.35 -7.28
C LEU A 203 -11.42 -4.75 -8.03
N ASP A 204 -11.69 -3.64 -8.70
CA ASP A 204 -10.64 -2.85 -9.31
C ASP A 204 -9.78 -2.20 -8.20
N ILE A 205 -8.63 -2.82 -7.94
CA ILE A 205 -7.61 -2.31 -7.04
C ILE A 205 -6.47 -1.59 -7.78
N SER A 206 -6.49 -1.58 -9.11
CA SER A 206 -5.49 -0.84 -9.92
C SER A 206 -5.56 0.66 -9.63
N ASP A 207 -6.75 1.12 -9.28
CA ASP A 207 -7.01 2.46 -8.78
C ASP A 207 -6.27 2.84 -7.49
N ILE A 208 -5.73 1.87 -6.75
CA ILE A 208 -5.04 2.10 -5.47
C ILE A 208 -3.59 1.63 -5.54
N ASP A 209 -3.30 0.55 -6.26
CA ASP A 209 -1.93 0.08 -6.48
C ASP A 209 -1.18 1.01 -7.43
N LEU A 210 -0.03 1.55 -6.99
CA LEU A 210 0.84 2.33 -7.87
C LEU A 210 1.62 1.37 -8.78
N ASP A 211 1.27 1.32 -10.06
CA ASP A 211 2.01 0.53 -11.03
C ASP A 211 3.37 1.18 -11.36
N GLU A 212 4.44 0.37 -11.36
CA GLU A 212 5.79 0.84 -11.73
C GLU A 212 5.86 1.43 -13.15
N LYS A 213 4.94 1.02 -14.05
CA LYS A 213 4.80 1.57 -15.40
C LYS A 213 4.24 2.98 -15.37
N GLU A 214 3.20 3.25 -14.58
CA GLU A 214 2.67 4.60 -14.40
C GLU A 214 3.71 5.55 -13.82
N ILE A 215 4.53 5.08 -12.86
CA ILE A 215 5.63 5.89 -12.29
C ILE A 215 6.69 6.23 -13.35
N LYS A 216 6.89 5.40 -14.37
CA LYS A 216 7.87 5.61 -15.45
C LYS A 216 7.32 6.41 -16.64
N GLU A 217 6.06 6.20 -17.01
CA GLU A 217 5.37 6.92 -18.09
C GLU A 217 4.98 8.33 -17.65
N ASP A 218 4.43 8.48 -16.44
CA ASP A 218 4.24 9.80 -15.84
C ASP A 218 5.62 10.40 -15.46
N GLY A 219 6.63 9.56 -15.19
CA GLY A 219 8.01 9.88 -14.81
C GLY A 219 8.79 10.86 -15.71
N ASN A 220 8.25 11.20 -16.88
CA ASN A 220 8.62 12.38 -17.67
C ASN A 220 8.17 13.72 -17.02
N PHE A 221 8.03 13.75 -15.70
CA PHE A 221 8.07 14.98 -14.92
C PHE A 221 9.43 15.67 -15.09
N GLU A 222 9.54 16.54 -16.10
CA GLU A 222 10.59 17.55 -16.11
C GLU A 222 10.46 18.37 -14.82
N TYR A 223 11.61 18.49 -14.13
CA TYR A 223 11.79 19.37 -13.00
C TYR A 223 11.37 20.78 -13.42
N ILE A 224 10.27 21.27 -12.85
CA ILE A 224 9.81 22.63 -13.11
C ILE A 224 10.80 23.56 -12.40
N SER A 225 11.51 24.39 -13.17
CA SER A 225 12.45 25.32 -12.57
C SER A 225 11.70 26.35 -11.72
N PHE A 226 12.36 26.90 -10.69
CA PHE A 226 11.77 27.93 -9.82
C PHE A 226 11.18 29.14 -10.57
N LYS A 227 11.60 29.39 -11.82
CA LYS A 227 11.07 30.48 -12.65
C LYS A 227 9.64 30.20 -13.16
N ASP A 228 9.31 28.94 -13.39
CA ASP A 228 8.03 28.56 -14.02
C ASP A 228 6.88 28.52 -13.01
N ILE A 229 7.17 28.26 -11.73
CA ILE A 229 6.20 28.34 -10.63
C ILE A 229 5.69 29.79 -10.42
N ASN A 230 6.57 30.78 -10.58
CA ASN A 230 6.19 32.19 -10.52
C ASN A 230 5.34 32.62 -11.72
N PHE A 231 5.50 31.94 -12.86
CA PHE A 231 4.67 32.21 -14.06
C PHE A 231 3.22 31.73 -13.87
N ALA A 232 3.00 30.60 -13.21
CA ALA A 232 1.66 30.09 -12.88
C ALA A 232 0.94 30.97 -11.83
N LYS A 233 1.68 31.53 -10.85
CA LYS A 233 1.16 32.52 -9.90
C LYS A 233 0.60 33.76 -10.61
N ASN A 234 1.29 34.25 -11.63
CA ASN A 234 0.89 35.44 -12.39
C ASN A 234 -0.35 35.22 -13.27
N LYS A 235 -0.81 33.98 -13.48
CA LYS A 235 -2.06 33.65 -14.18
C LYS A 235 -3.27 33.51 -13.25
N GLY A 236 -3.13 33.77 -11.94
CA GLY A 236 -4.25 33.70 -10.99
C GLY A 236 -4.76 32.28 -10.71
N GLN A 237 -3.96 31.25 -11.01
CA GLN A 237 -4.32 29.83 -10.78
C GLN A 237 -3.98 29.34 -9.37
N ILE A 238 -3.44 30.21 -8.50
CA ILE A 238 -3.08 29.92 -7.11
C ILE A 238 -3.62 31.07 -6.25
N SER A 239 -4.34 30.77 -5.16
CA SER A 239 -4.63 31.76 -4.13
C SER A 239 -3.48 31.81 -3.10
N ASP A 240 -3.15 33.02 -2.64
CA ASP A 240 -2.08 33.29 -1.65
C ASP A 240 -2.47 32.89 -0.23
N GLU A 241 -3.53 32.11 -0.02
CA GLU A 241 -3.88 31.69 1.32
C GLU A 241 -2.77 30.79 1.89
N PRO A 242 -2.14 31.18 3.01
CA PRO A 242 -1.32 30.26 3.75
C PRO A 242 -2.19 29.04 4.08
N LEU A 243 -1.59 27.86 4.16
CA LEU A 243 -2.16 26.75 4.93
C LEU A 243 -2.16 27.17 6.40
N SER A 244 -3.05 28.10 6.74
CA SER A 244 -3.24 28.65 8.05
C SER A 244 -3.89 27.58 8.91
N ASN A 245 -3.25 27.27 10.03
CA ASN A 245 -3.86 26.50 11.11
C ASN A 245 -5.13 27.23 11.58
N LYS A 246 -6.28 26.60 11.35
CA LYS A 246 -7.48 26.71 12.18
C LYS A 246 -8.09 25.32 12.28
#